data_AF-A0A967LCX2-F1
#
_entry.id   AF-A0A967LCX2-F1
#
_cell.length_a   1.000
_cell.length_b   1.000
_cell.length_c   1.000
_cell.angle_alpha   90.00
_cell.angle_beta   90.00
_cell.angle_gamma   90.00
#
_symmetry.space_group_name_H-M   'P 1'
#
loop_
_entity.id
_entity.type
_entity.pdbx_description
1 polymer ?
#
loop_
_entity_poly.entity_id
_entity_poly.type
_entity_poly.pdbx_seq_one_letter_code
_entity_poly.pdbx_strand_id
1 'polypeptide(L)' 'MKLTLAPGEAGDADIVSLRAAGFDDDALNIAVQVVSYFNYINRVADGLGVDSEAWMTPSPAEWKNRKGKDYGAVLGG' A
#
# COMPACT_ATOMS: atom_id res chain seq x y z
N MET A 1 7.15 -0.93 -8.73
CA MET A 1 5.73 -1.18 -9.02
C MET A 1 5.34 -0.33 -10.23
N LYS A 2 4.97 -0.95 -11.38
CA LYS A 2 4.72 -0.21 -12.64
C LYS A 2 3.61 0.82 -12.50
N LEU A 3 2.48 0.48 -11.87
CA LEU A 3 1.36 1.40 -11.69
C LEU A 3 1.70 2.67 -10.87
N THR A 4 2.78 2.65 -10.07
CA THR A 4 3.27 3.82 -9.33
C THR A 4 4.32 4.60 -10.11
N LEU A 5 5.27 3.91 -10.76
CA LEU A 5 6.46 4.52 -11.36
C LEU A 5 6.32 4.83 -12.86
N ALA A 6 5.55 4.02 -13.58
CA ALA A 6 5.34 4.10 -15.02
C ALA A 6 3.93 3.58 -15.37
N PRO A 7 2.85 4.28 -14.95
CA PRO A 7 1.48 3.80 -15.12
C PRO A 7 1.10 3.58 -16.60
N GLY A 8 1.72 4.32 -17.54
CA GLY A 8 1.53 4.13 -18.97
C GLY A 8 2.15 2.86 -19.55
N GLU A 9 3.03 2.18 -18.79
CA GLU A 9 3.64 0.90 -19.17
C GLU A 9 2.91 -0.31 -18.55
N ALA A 10 1.93 -0.08 -17.67
CA ALA A 10 1.08 -1.14 -17.16
C ALA A 10 0.08 -1.57 -18.25
N GLY A 11 -0.01 -2.86 -18.54
CA GLY A 11 -0.89 -3.35 -19.60
C GLY A 11 -1.11 -4.87 -19.59
N ASP A 12 -1.59 -5.39 -20.72
CA ASP A 12 -2.07 -6.77 -20.84
C ASP A 12 -1.05 -7.83 -20.41
N ALA A 13 0.25 -7.61 -20.69
CA ALA A 13 1.31 -8.52 -20.28
C ALA A 13 1.43 -8.66 -18.75
N ASP A 14 1.18 -7.59 -18.00
CA ASP A 14 1.16 -7.61 -16.54
C ASP A 14 -0.08 -8.36 -16.03
N ILE A 15 -1.25 -8.13 -16.65
CA ILE A 15 -2.50 -8.83 -16.32
C ILE A 15 -2.35 -10.34 -16.54
N VAL A 16 -1.79 -10.75 -17.69
CA VAL A 16 -1.54 -12.16 -18.00
C VAL A 16 -0.58 -12.79 -16.98
N SER A 17 0.49 -12.09 -16.63
CA SER A 17 1.46 -12.56 -15.64
C SER A 17 0.85 -12.75 -14.26
N LEU A 18 -0.02 -11.83 -13.84
CA LEU A 18 -0.70 -11.92 -12.54
C LEU A 18 -1.79 -13.01 -12.53
N ARG A 19 -2.54 -13.18 -13.62
CA ARG A 19 -3.48 -14.31 -13.76
C ARG A 19 -2.75 -15.65 -13.72
N ALA A 20 -1.59 -15.76 -14.37
CA ALA A 20 -0.74 -16.95 -14.31
C ALA A 20 -0.21 -17.24 -12.89
N ALA A 21 -0.08 -16.21 -12.05
CA ALA A 21 0.25 -16.34 -10.64
C ALA A 21 -0.96 -16.65 -9.73
N GLY A 22 -2.16 -16.81 -10.31
CA GLY A 22 -3.38 -17.21 -9.59
C GLY A 22 -4.24 -16.06 -9.07
N PHE A 23 -3.99 -14.82 -9.49
CA PHE A 23 -4.86 -13.69 -9.17
C PHE A 23 -6.08 -13.68 -10.09
N ASP A 24 -7.27 -13.63 -9.50
CA ASP A 24 -8.52 -13.44 -10.23
C ASP A 24 -8.76 -11.95 -10.53
N ASP A 25 -9.81 -11.68 -11.32
CA ASP A 25 -10.11 -10.33 -11.78
C ASP A 25 -10.51 -9.39 -10.62
N ASP A 26 -11.13 -9.92 -9.57
CA ASP A 26 -11.49 -9.16 -8.37
C ASP A 26 -10.23 -8.72 -7.60
N ALA A 27 -9.29 -9.64 -7.39
CA ALA A 27 -8.01 -9.34 -6.74
C ALA A 27 -7.18 -8.33 -7.54
N LEU A 28 -7.17 -8.46 -8.87
CA LEU A 28 -6.53 -7.50 -9.77
C LEU A 28 -7.16 -6.11 -9.65
N ASN A 29 -8.50 -6.04 -9.66
CA ASN A 29 -9.24 -4.79 -9.53
C ASN A 29 -8.94 -4.11 -8.18
N ILE A 30 -8.93 -4.88 -7.08
CA ILE A 30 -8.57 -4.37 -5.75
C ILE A 30 -7.14 -3.83 -5.75
N ALA A 31 -6.18 -4.55 -6.35
CA ALA A 31 -4.78 -4.12 -6.41
C ALA A 31 -4.63 -2.78 -7.15
N VAL A 32 -5.30 -2.63 -8.30
CA VAL A 32 -5.29 -1.39 -9.09
C VAL A 32 -5.90 -0.24 -8.28
N GLN A 33 -7.05 -0.46 -7.63
CA GLN A 33 -7.74 0.57 -6.86
C GLN A 33 -6.91 1.03 -5.65
N VAL A 34 -6.37 0.10 -4.86
CA VAL A 34 -5.56 0.41 -3.68
C VAL A 34 -4.34 1.25 -4.08
N VAL A 35 -3.63 0.84 -5.12
CA VAL A 35 -2.43 1.56 -5.54
C VAL A 35 -2.77 2.92 -6.12
N SER A 36 -3.81 3.00 -6.94
CA SER A 36 -4.25 4.27 -7.53
C SER A 36 -4.70 5.26 -6.46
N TYR A 37 -5.36 4.77 -5.41
CA TYR A 37 -5.77 5.56 -4.27
C TYR A 37 -4.57 6.16 -3.51
N PHE A 38 -3.57 5.34 -3.17
CA PHE A 38 -2.34 5.84 -2.53
C PHE A 38 -1.58 6.81 -3.43
N ASN A 39 -1.49 6.50 -4.73
CA ASN A 39 -0.90 7.39 -5.72
C ASN A 39 -1.59 8.77 -5.75
N TYR A 40 -2.92 8.81 -5.65
CA TYR A 40 -3.69 10.05 -5.59
C TYR A 40 -3.42 10.82 -4.29
N ILE A 41 -3.57 10.17 -3.13
CA ILE A 41 -3.38 10.84 -1.83
C ILE A 41 -1.96 11.37 -1.68
N ASN A 42 -0.94 10.60 -2.06
CA ASN A 42 0.44 11.05 -1.96
C ASN A 42 0.66 12.32 -2.80
N ARG A 43 0.12 12.37 -4.03
CA ARG A 43 0.23 13.57 -4.89
C ARG A 43 -0.52 14.77 -4.32
N VAL A 44 -1.68 14.55 -3.69
CA VAL A 44 -2.44 15.63 -3.03
C VAL A 44 -1.67 16.16 -1.82
N ALA A 45 -1.15 15.27 -0.97
CA ALA A 45 -0.37 15.63 0.20
C ALA A 45 0.91 16.39 -0.20
N ASP A 46 1.67 15.85 -1.14
CA ASP A 46 2.89 16.47 -1.66
C ASP A 46 2.59 17.83 -2.33
N GLY A 47 1.52 17.92 -3.12
CA GLY A 47 1.13 19.14 -3.82
C GLY A 47 0.63 20.27 -2.91
N LEU A 48 0.11 19.93 -1.73
CA LEU A 48 -0.36 20.90 -0.74
C LEU A 48 0.66 21.15 0.38
N GLY A 49 1.80 20.46 0.36
CA GLY A 49 2.81 20.54 1.42
C GLY A 49 2.33 20.01 2.77
N VAL A 50 1.46 18.99 2.76
CA VAL A 50 0.99 18.33 3.97
C VAL A 50 2.11 17.45 4.52
N ASP A 51 2.67 17.87 5.65
CA ASP A 51 3.67 17.08 6.35
C ASP A 51 3.05 15.82 6.98
N SER A 52 3.86 14.77 7.06
CA SER A 52 3.48 13.58 7.80
C SER A 52 3.43 13.87 9.30
N GLU A 53 2.31 13.57 9.93
CA GLU A 53 2.18 13.50 11.39
C GLU A 53 3.26 12.61 12.02
N ALA A 54 3.77 13.00 13.19
CA ALA A 54 4.87 12.30 13.87
C ALA A 54 4.62 10.81 14.17
N TRP A 55 3.36 10.40 14.28
CA TRP A 55 2.99 9.00 14.52
C TRP A 55 3.02 8.12 13.25
N MET A 56 3.09 8.73 12.06
CA MET A 56 3.17 8.03 10.77
C MET A 56 4.59 7.58 10.43
N THR A 57 5.60 8.21 11.03
CA THR A 57 7.03 7.87 10.89
C THR A 57 7.67 7.52 12.24
N PRO A 58 7.16 6.51 12.97
CA PRO A 58 7.77 6.09 14.22
C PRO A 58 9.16 5.53 13.95
N SER A 59 10.07 5.68 14.92
CA SER A 59 11.37 5.03 14.84
C SER A 59 11.22 3.50 14.77
N PRO A 60 12.20 2.77 14.21
CA PRO A 60 12.16 1.31 14.17
C PRO A 60 11.98 0.66 15.55
N ALA A 61 12.49 1.28 16.62
CA ALA A 61 12.31 0.81 17.99
C ALA A 61 10.86 0.99 18.48
N GLU A 62 10.25 2.15 18.21
CA GLU A 62 8.85 2.42 18.54
C GLU A 62 7.89 1.51 17.76
N TRP A 63 8.16 1.26 16.47
CA TRP A 63 7.38 0.33 15.67
C TRP A 63 7.39 -1.10 16.25
N LYS A 64 8.57 -1.61 16.63
CA LYS A 64 8.70 -2.95 17.25
C LYS A 64 7.95 -3.03 18.57
N ASN A 65 8.05 -2.00 19.40
CA ASN A 65 7.38 -1.96 20.70
C ASN A 65 5.84 -1.89 20.57
N ARG A 66 5.30 -1.19 19.57
CA ARG A 66 3.86 -1.15 19.27
C ARG A 66 3.34 -2.51 18.80
N LYS A 67 4.03 -3.14 17.84
CA LYS A 67 3.67 -4.48 17.33
C LYS A 67 3.67 -5.54 18.44
N GLY A 68 4.58 -5.46 19.41
CA GLY A 68 4.59 -6.39 20.55
C GLY A 68 3.42 -6.23 21.52
N LYS A 69 2.84 -5.04 21.65
CA LYS A 69 1.74 -4.76 22.59
C LYS A 69 0.35 -5.02 21.99
N ASP A 70 0.14 -4.69 20.72
CA ASP A 70 -1.19 -4.78 20.10
C ASP A 70 -1.64 -6.22 19.80
N TYR A 71 -0.73 -7.13 19.43
CA TYR A 71 -1.09 -8.54 19.20
C TYR A 71 -1.21 -9.37 20.48
N GLY A 72 -0.59 -8.93 21.59
CA GLY A 72 -0.75 -9.56 22.90
C GLY A 72 -2.11 -9.31 23.54
N ALA A 73 -2.75 -8.16 23.23
CA ALA A 73 -4.09 -7.83 23.71
C ALA A 73 -5.22 -8.55 22.93
N VAL A 74 -4.99 -8.92 21.67
CA VAL A 74 -6.00 -9.56 20.80
C VAL A 74 -6.05 -11.09 20.97
N LEU A 75 -4.98 -11.72 21.46
CA LEU A 75 -4.89 -13.18 21.66
C LEU A 75 -5.01 -13.62 23.13
N GLY A 76 -5.30 -12.68 24.04
CA GLY A 76 -5.33 -12.91 25.49
C GLY A 76 -6.69 -12.63 26.16
N GLY A 77 -7.79 -12.68 25.39
CA GLY A 77 -9.16 -12.51 25.89
C GLY A 77 -10.03 -13.72 25.59
#